data_AF-A0A0P9FCY2-F1
#
_entry.id   AF-A0A0P9FCY2-F1
#
_cell.length_a   1.000
_cell.length_b   1.000
_cell.length_c   1.000
_cell.angle_alpha   90.00
_cell.angle_beta   90.00
_cell.angle_gamma   90.00
#
_symmetry.space_group_name_H-M   'P 1'
#
loop_
_entity.id
_entity.type
_entity.pdbx_description
1 polymer ?
#
loop_
_entity_poly.entity_id
_entity_poly.type
_entity_poly.pdbx_seq_one_letter_code
_entity_poly.pdbx_strand_id
1 'polypeptide(L)'
;MKISIIVPHSAVQLNAVRDLMRSFTRWHRQSHPADLHLIDRYFDAAGFAAELAGLPGKYAPPDGQLLLARADGAAAGCVALRRIDANTCEMKRMFVY
;
A
#
# COMPACT_ATOMS: atom_id res chain seq x y z
N MET A 1 -13.20 14.77 -13.88
CA MET A 1 -12.42 13.83 -13.06
C MET A 1 -13.36 12.94 -12.28
N LYS A 2 -13.37 11.65 -12.59
CA LYS A 2 -14.20 10.62 -11.93
C LYS A 2 -13.34 9.84 -10.94
N ILE A 3 -13.65 9.95 -9.64
CA ILE A 3 -12.98 9.21 -8.58
C ILE A 3 -13.78 7.96 -8.22
N SER A 4 -13.08 6.85 -7.97
CA SER A 4 -13.67 5.63 -7.41
C SER A 4 -12.70 4.95 -6.45
N ILE A 5 -13.24 4.25 -5.45
CA ILE A 5 -12.46 3.41 -4.53
C ILE A 5 -12.99 1.99 -4.68
N ILE A 6 -12.08 1.04 -4.88
CA ILE A 6 -12.43 -0.38 -5.04
C ILE A 6 -11.59 -1.25 -4.12
N VAL A 7 -12.13 -2.41 -3.79
CA VAL A 7 -11.35 -3.52 -3.24
C VAL A 7 -10.69 -4.26 -4.41
N PRO A 8 -9.36 -4.45 -4.41
CA PRO A 8 -8.67 -5.12 -5.51
C PRO A 8 -8.88 -6.64 -5.43
N HIS A 9 -9.46 -7.23 -6.47
CA HIS A 9 -9.73 -8.67 -6.57
C HIS A 9 -8.95 -9.35 -7.70
N SER A 10 -8.51 -8.60 -8.72
CA SER A 10 -7.75 -9.15 -9.84
C SER A 10 -6.24 -8.94 -9.68
N ALA A 11 -5.45 -9.76 -10.36
CA ALA A 11 -3.99 -9.60 -10.40
C ALA A 11 -3.58 -8.21 -10.91
N VAL A 12 -4.29 -7.66 -11.89
CA VAL A 12 -4.05 -6.30 -12.42
C VAL A 12 -4.26 -5.24 -11.34
N GLN A 13 -5.34 -5.33 -10.56
CA GLN A 13 -5.63 -4.38 -9.47
C GLN A 13 -4.64 -4.51 -8.32
N LEU A 14 -4.26 -5.74 -7.95
CA LEU A 14 -3.25 -5.98 -6.92
C LEU A 14 -1.87 -5.48 -7.37
N ASN A 15 -1.52 -5.65 -8.65
CA ASN A 15 -0.27 -5.11 -9.20
C ASN A 15 -0.27 -3.58 -9.19
N ALA A 16 -1.39 -2.91 -9.50
CA ALA A 16 -1.48 -1.46 -9.36
C ALA A 16 -1.22 -0.98 -7.92
N VAL A 17 -1.71 -1.72 -6.92
CA VAL A 17 -1.41 -1.44 -5.51
C VAL A 17 0.08 -1.67 -5.20
N ARG A 18 0.68 -2.76 -5.70
CA ARG A 18 2.13 -3.02 -5.53
C ARG A 18 2.96 -1.89 -6.11
N ASP A 19 2.59 -1.39 -7.28
CA ASP A 19 3.29 -0.30 -7.94
C ASP A 19 3.18 1.00 -7.15
N LEU A 20 1.99 1.34 -6.63
CA LEU A 20 1.80 2.49 -5.74
C LEU A 20 2.68 2.40 -4.48
N MET A 21 2.71 1.25 -3.82
CA MET A 21 3.55 1.04 -2.63
C MET A 21 5.03 1.15 -2.96
N ARG A 22 5.49 0.62 -4.11
CA ARG A 22 6.88 0.78 -4.57
C ARG A 22 7.20 2.24 -4.85
N SER A 23 6.32 2.95 -5.54
CA SER A 23 6.47 4.38 -5.84
C SER A 23 6.58 5.21 -4.57
N PHE A 24 5.77 4.95 -3.56
CA PHE A 24 5.88 5.61 -2.26
C PHE A 24 7.27 5.42 -1.62
N THR A 25 7.79 4.18 -1.58
CA THR A 25 9.13 3.93 -1.03
C THR A 25 10.24 4.58 -1.85
N ARG A 26 10.08 4.66 -3.18
CA ARG A 26 11.02 5.34 -4.08
C ARG A 26 11.03 6.84 -3.81
N TRP A 27 9.86 7.45 -3.74
CA TRP A 27 9.70 8.86 -3.42
C TRP A 27 10.35 9.19 -2.08
N HIS A 28 10.09 8.39 -1.04
CA HIS A 28 10.66 8.64 0.28
C HIS A 28 12.21 8.56 0.28
N ARG A 29 12.81 7.62 -0.46
CA ARG A 29 14.27 7.54 -0.64
C ARG A 29 14.84 8.76 -1.38
N GLN A 30 14.16 9.23 -2.41
CA GLN A 30 14.61 10.36 -3.22
C GLN A 30 14.46 11.70 -2.49
N SER A 31 13.36 11.86 -1.75
CA SER A 31 13.02 13.10 -1.04
C SER A 31 13.78 13.29 0.26
N HIS A 32 14.26 12.20 0.88
CA HIS A 32 14.92 12.25 2.19
C HIS A 32 16.29 11.53 2.18
N PRO A 33 17.27 12.01 1.40
CA PRO A 33 18.57 11.36 1.28
C PRO A 33 19.34 11.30 2.61
N ALA A 34 19.14 12.27 3.50
CA ALA A 34 19.76 12.29 4.84
C ALA A 34 19.25 11.15 5.74
N ASP A 35 18.02 10.67 5.51
CA ASP A 35 17.35 9.69 6.35
C ASP A 35 17.33 8.29 5.72
N LEU A 36 18.07 8.04 4.63
CA LEU A 36 18.09 6.77 3.91
C LEU A 36 18.26 5.55 4.82
N HIS A 37 19.13 5.67 5.82
CA HIS A 37 19.35 4.60 6.79
C HIS A 37 18.10 4.26 7.62
N LEU A 38 17.29 5.25 8.00
CA LEU A 38 16.01 5.03 8.69
C LEU A 38 14.97 4.41 7.74
N ILE A 39 14.96 4.87 6.49
CA ILE A 39 14.03 4.44 5.45
C ILE A 39 14.27 2.98 5.10
N ASP A 40 15.51 2.59 4.87
CA ASP A 40 15.87 1.22 4.54
C ASP A 40 15.70 0.28 5.73
N ARG A 41 15.92 0.77 6.97
CA ARG A 41 15.58 0.00 8.17
C ARG A 41 14.07 -0.23 8.32
N TYR A 42 13.25 0.80 8.04
CA TYR A 42 11.80 0.69 8.14
C TYR A 42 11.19 -0.13 7.00
N PHE A 43 11.70 0.04 5.78
CA PHE A 43 11.34 -0.72 4.58
C PHE A 43 12.42 -1.75 4.25
N ASP A 44 12.73 -2.61 5.21
CA ASP A 44 13.59 -3.77 4.97
C ASP A 44 13.19 -4.44 3.65
N ALA A 45 14.16 -4.62 2.76
CA ALA A 45 13.90 -4.98 1.37
C ALA A 45 13.24 -6.37 1.27
N ALA A 46 13.67 -7.32 2.09
CA ALA A 46 13.14 -8.68 2.09
C ALA A 46 11.71 -8.71 2.65
N GLY A 47 11.49 -8.10 3.82
CA GLY A 47 10.17 -8.02 4.44
C GLY A 47 9.16 -7.26 3.58
N PHE A 48 9.58 -6.16 2.94
CA PHE A 48 8.73 -5.43 2.03
C PHE A 48 8.40 -6.22 0.75
N ALA A 49 9.38 -6.91 0.15
CA ALA A 49 9.13 -7.75 -1.01
C ALA A 49 8.16 -8.90 -0.70
N ALA A 50 8.32 -9.55 0.46
CA ALA A 50 7.41 -10.58 0.93
C ALA A 50 5.98 -10.04 1.17
N GLU A 51 5.86 -8.86 1.78
CA GLU A 51 4.57 -8.20 1.96
C GLU A 51 3.87 -7.91 0.62
N LEU A 52 4.62 -7.38 -0.36
CA LEU A 52 4.06 -7.11 -1.69
C LEU A 52 3.64 -8.40 -2.40
N ALA A 53 4.46 -9.46 -2.34
CA ALA A 53 4.13 -10.75 -2.95
C ALA A 53 2.85 -11.34 -2.35
N GLY A 54 2.67 -11.19 -1.02
CA GLY A 54 1.54 -11.73 -0.29
C GLY A 54 0.21 -10.95 -0.39
N LEU A 55 0.14 -9.80 -1.08
CA LEU A 55 -1.10 -9.03 -1.18
C LEU A 55 -2.25 -9.84 -1.82
N PRO A 56 -3.50 -9.76 -1.28
CA PRO A 56 -3.93 -8.87 -0.19
C PRO A 56 -3.55 -9.34 1.22
N GLY A 57 -3.24 -10.62 1.42
CA GLY A 57 -2.65 -11.16 2.65
C GLY A 57 -3.41 -10.77 3.92
N LYS A 58 -2.70 -10.25 4.93
CA LYS A 58 -3.26 -9.76 6.20
C LYS A 58 -4.21 -8.55 6.05
N TYR A 59 -4.33 -7.98 4.86
CA TYR A 59 -5.24 -6.89 4.53
C TYR A 59 -6.52 -7.37 3.84
N ALA A 60 -6.74 -8.69 3.74
CA ALA A 60 -7.98 -9.26 3.24
C ALA A 60 -9.07 -9.31 4.34
N PRO A 61 -10.36 -9.29 3.96
CA PRO A 61 -11.47 -9.56 4.88
C PRO A 61 -11.33 -10.94 5.57
N PRO A 62 -11.94 -11.14 6.75
CA PRO A 62 -12.79 -10.19 7.49
C PRO A 62 -12.01 -9.18 8.35
N ASP A 63 -10.71 -9.40 8.52
CA ASP A 63 -9.91 -8.70 9.53
C ASP A 63 -9.07 -7.55 8.97
N GLY A 64 -9.08 -7.38 7.66
CA GLY A 64 -8.36 -6.32 6.97
C GLY A 64 -9.13 -5.78 5.78
N GLN A 65 -8.62 -4.69 5.24
CA GLN A 65 -9.17 -4.07 4.05
C GLN A 65 -8.04 -3.46 3.22
N LEU A 66 -7.91 -3.90 1.97
CA LEU A 66 -7.05 -3.27 0.98
C LEU A 66 -7.93 -2.43 0.04
N LEU A 67 -7.57 -1.16 -0.17
CA LEU A 67 -8.32 -0.24 -1.02
C LEU A 67 -7.40 0.34 -2.09
N LEU A 68 -7.93 0.42 -3.31
CA LEU A 68 -7.32 1.07 -4.47
C LEU A 68 -8.23 2.24 -4.90
N ALA A 69 -7.71 3.45 -4.82
CA ALA A 69 -8.33 4.64 -5.39
C ALA A 69 -7.96 4.77 -6.87
N ARG A 70 -8.93 5.18 -7.69
CA ARG A 70 -8.75 5.42 -9.12
C ARG A 70 -9.29 6.80 -9.50
N ALA A 71 -8.54 7.52 -10.34
CA ALA A 71 -8.94 8.77 -10.96
C ALA A 71 -8.99 8.59 -12.47
N ASP A 72 -10.14 8.84 -13.09
CA ASP A 72 -10.38 8.65 -14.53
C ASP A 72 -9.94 7.26 -15.04
N GLY A 73 -10.11 6.23 -14.18
CA GLY A 73 -9.75 4.84 -14.47
C GLY A 73 -8.29 4.47 -14.19
N ALA A 74 -7.38 5.43 -13.99
CA ALA A 74 -6.00 5.16 -13.59
C ALA A 74 -5.89 4.95 -12.08
N ALA A 75 -4.91 4.16 -11.63
CA ALA A 75 -4.60 4.02 -10.21
C ALA A 75 -4.07 5.35 -9.65
N ALA A 76 -4.69 5.87 -8.59
CA ALA A 76 -4.39 7.18 -8.02
C ALA A 76 -3.92 7.10 -6.57
N GLY A 77 -4.17 5.99 -5.87
CA GLY A 77 -3.75 5.84 -4.48
C GLY A 77 -4.14 4.50 -3.89
N CYS A 78 -3.60 4.17 -2.73
CA CYS A 78 -3.99 2.98 -1.98
C CYS A 78 -3.93 3.21 -0.48
N VAL A 79 -4.58 2.33 0.27
CA VAL A 79 -4.41 2.20 1.72
C VAL A 79 -4.67 0.74 2.12
N ALA A 80 -3.95 0.28 3.15
CA ALA A 80 -4.08 -1.06 3.69
C ALA A 80 -4.43 -0.99 5.18
N LEU A 81 -5.42 -1.76 5.60
CA LEU A 81 -5.91 -1.83 6.97
C LEU A 81 -5.82 -3.26 7.47
N ARG A 82 -5.40 -3.45 8.73
CA ARG A 82 -5.53 -4.72 9.46
C ARG A 82 -5.99 -4.47 10.88
N ARG A 83 -6.86 -5.33 11.40
CA ARG A 83 -7.34 -5.27 12.78
C ARG A 83 -6.18 -5.45 13.76
N ILE A 84 -6.21 -4.71 14.85
CA ILE A 84 -5.34 -4.91 16.02
C ILE A 84 -6.18 -5.56 17.13
N ASP A 85 -7.36 -5.00 17.41
CA ASP A 85 -8.32 -5.52 18.39
C ASP A 85 -9.78 -5.19 17.99
N ALA A 86 -10.73 -5.35 18.91
CA ALA A 86 -12.15 -5.13 18.65
C ALA A 86 -12.51 -3.71 18.18
N ASN A 87 -11.74 -2.70 18.57
CA ASN A 87 -12.04 -1.29 18.32
C ASN A 87 -10.94 -0.55 17.55
N THR A 88 -9.78 -1.19 17.33
CA THR A 88 -8.63 -0.55 16.68
C THR A 88 -8.09 -1.35 15.50
N CYS A 89 -7.53 -0.62 14.54
CA CYS A 89 -6.83 -1.17 13.39
C CYS A 89 -5.54 -0.39 13.10
N GLU A 90 -4.59 -1.06 12.46
CA GLU A 90 -3.44 -0.41 11.86
C GLU A 90 -3.81 0.04 10.45
N MET A 91 -3.64 1.34 10.18
CA MET A 91 -3.61 1.87 8.82
C MET A 91 -2.17 1.99 8.36
N LYS A 92 -1.85 1.39 7.21
CA LYS A 92 -0.52 1.41 6.61
C LYS A 92 -0.61 1.63 5.10
N ARG A 93 0.53 1.99 4.49
CA ARG A 93 0.67 2.06 3.02
C ARG A 93 -0.31 3.05 2.37
N MET A 94 -0.73 4.07 3.11
CA MET A 94 -1.57 5.14 2.59
C MET A 94 -0.73 6.06 1.71
N PHE A 95 -1.09 6.16 0.43
CA PHE A 95 -0.43 7.03 -0.54
C PHE A 95 -1.43 7.45 -1.61
N VAL A 96 -1.35 8.71 -2.04
CA VAL A 96 -2.14 9.28 -3.14
C VAL A 96 -1.18 10.06 -4.03
N TYR A 97 -1.34 9.90 -5.34
CA TYR A 97 -0.62 10.65 -6.38
C TYR A 97 -1.19 12.06 -6.57
#